data_AF-A0AAW1RNC0-F1
#
_entry.id   AF-A0AAW1RNC0-F1
#
_cell.length_a   1.000
_cell.length_b   1.000
_cell.length_c   1.000
_cell.angle_alpha   90.00
_cell.angle_beta   90.00
_cell.angle_gamma   90.00
#
_symmetry.space_group_name_H-M   'P 1'
#
loop_
_entity.id
_entity.type
_entity.pdbx_description
1 polymer ?
#
loop_
_entity_poly.entity_id
_entity_poly.type
_entity_poly.pdbx_seq_one_letter_code
_entity_poly.pdbx_strand_id
1 'polypeptide(L)'
;MPRSDSKAAAPSAIGALVAAASADANAPASSRRKKASPWAKEAMAEGTAAGATADTALPAPSPRQRKKALPRAKEAVAEGDAAESAAEVPLPAPAPTPKRRRKPAHKAEGDAAEAPQPAPAPKRRKNLIQKVEGDASEGAAEVPQPAPAPKRRKKADVPPPIVWTPDMRPARLPHSQGLDIISWNVCSLPVLLRKDPEALSRLAEQENAEVICLQETKLQAKATHATEGLLGLPDWHYAWSCSTARLGYSGTAIFSRTKPMSLAFGIGVPELDLEGRTITAEFPGFFLLNVYTPNAGEGLKRLDYRIQQWDLAFAEYVWTLSQTKPVVCCGDLNCAHEHIDIHNPKGNKKSAGFTQEERDSFAANLLGCGLVDSFRRQYPEVAGYTWWSRRLKCRENNKGWRLDYFLVTERLMPHVHECYHLPSIEGSDHCPVGIVLCRDRLQDEAQDTSEPGFH
;
A
#
# COMPACT_ATOMS: atom_id res chain seq x y z
N MET A 1 0.25 35.38 53.88
CA MET A 1 0.75 35.08 52.53
C MET A 1 1.82 34.01 52.60
N PRO A 2 1.57 32.84 52.00
CA PRO A 2 2.64 32.02 51.44
C PRO A 2 2.34 31.57 50.00
N ARG A 3 3.41 31.13 49.36
CA ARG A 3 3.60 30.74 47.96
C ARG A 3 2.63 29.61 47.53
N SER A 4 2.07 29.72 46.33
CA SER A 4 1.32 28.65 45.67
C SER A 4 2.23 27.92 44.69
N ASP A 5 2.49 26.64 44.99
CA ASP A 5 3.20 25.70 44.12
C ASP A 5 2.38 25.41 42.85
N SER A 6 2.96 25.70 41.69
CA SER A 6 2.44 25.25 40.39
C SER A 6 2.74 23.76 40.22
N LYS A 7 1.73 22.90 40.37
CA LYS A 7 1.80 21.51 39.89
C LYS A 7 1.90 21.53 38.38
N ALA A 8 3.05 21.13 37.84
CA ALA A 8 3.20 20.79 36.44
C ALA A 8 2.25 19.63 36.10
N ALA A 9 1.37 19.85 35.12
CA ALA A 9 0.54 18.80 34.56
C ALA A 9 1.43 17.75 33.89
N ALA A 10 1.20 16.47 34.21
CA ALA A 10 1.82 15.37 33.50
C ALA A 10 1.37 15.38 32.02
N PRO A 11 2.26 15.10 31.05
CA PRO A 11 1.87 15.04 29.65
C PRO A 11 0.85 13.92 29.44
N SER A 12 -0.20 14.20 28.66
CA SER A 12 -1.16 13.18 28.25
C SER A 12 -0.46 12.15 27.37
N ALA A 13 -0.95 10.90 27.38
CA ALA A 13 -0.41 9.77 26.62
C ALA A 13 -0.26 10.04 25.09
N ILE A 14 -0.85 11.12 24.58
CA ILE A 14 -0.87 11.56 23.18
C ILE A 14 0.50 12.14 22.74
N GLY A 15 1.22 12.84 23.62
CA GLY A 15 2.56 13.37 23.31
C GLY A 15 3.66 12.29 23.28
N ALA A 16 3.43 11.16 23.94
CA ALA A 16 4.41 10.09 24.08
C ALA A 16 4.54 9.22 22.81
N LEU A 17 3.47 9.05 22.03
CA LEU A 17 3.50 8.27 20.78
C LEU A 17 4.39 8.93 19.70
N VAL A 18 4.38 10.26 19.63
CA VAL A 18 5.19 11.03 18.67
C VAL A 18 6.64 11.21 19.17
N ALA A 19 6.82 11.40 20.49
CA ALA A 19 8.15 11.55 21.08
C ALA A 19 8.97 10.25 21.12
N ALA A 20 8.34 9.09 21.35
CA ALA A 20 9.04 7.80 21.45
C ALA A 20 9.65 7.32 20.13
N ALA A 21 9.16 7.81 18.97
CA ALA A 21 9.70 7.45 17.65
C ALA A 21 10.90 8.32 17.21
N SER A 22 11.13 9.48 17.84
CA SER A 22 12.23 10.39 17.48
C SER A 22 13.55 10.10 18.20
N ALA A 23 13.57 9.16 19.15
CA ALA A 23 14.70 8.94 20.05
C ALA A 23 15.43 7.60 19.82
N ASP A 24 15.51 7.06 18.60
CA ASP A 24 16.44 5.95 18.32
C ASP A 24 16.75 5.72 16.83
N ALA A 25 17.19 6.77 16.13
CA ALA A 25 17.63 6.65 14.74
C ALA A 25 18.94 7.39 14.46
N ASN A 26 19.98 7.19 15.29
CA ASN A 26 21.39 7.38 14.90
C ASN A 26 22.42 6.95 15.96
N ALA A 27 22.49 5.65 16.30
CA ALA A 27 23.59 5.13 17.10
C ALA A 27 24.11 3.78 16.55
N PRO A 28 25.43 3.62 16.30
CA PRO A 28 25.99 2.34 15.89
C PRO A 28 25.99 1.34 17.06
N ALA A 29 25.60 0.11 16.77
CA ALA A 29 25.45 -0.96 17.74
C ALA A 29 26.80 -1.38 18.36
N SER A 30 26.98 -1.13 19.66
CA SER A 30 27.96 -1.85 20.48
C SER A 30 27.38 -2.28 21.83
N SER A 31 27.31 -3.60 22.00
CA SER A 31 27.27 -4.37 23.25
C SER A 31 26.65 -3.71 24.49
N ARG A 32 25.38 -4.02 24.78
CA ARG A 32 24.86 -3.94 26.15
C ARG A 32 24.23 -5.24 26.63
N ARG A 33 24.87 -5.75 27.69
CA ARG A 33 24.46 -6.84 28.58
C ARG A 33 23.04 -6.64 29.10
N LYS A 34 22.31 -7.75 29.17
CA LYS A 34 21.03 -7.89 29.88
C LYS A 34 21.14 -7.34 31.30
N LYS A 35 20.30 -6.35 31.63
CA LYS A 35 19.87 -6.06 33.01
C LYS A 35 18.35 -6.02 33.01
N ALA A 36 17.75 -6.94 33.76
CA ALA A 36 16.34 -6.89 34.12
C ALA A 36 16.11 -5.69 35.06
N SER A 37 15.00 -4.99 34.86
CA SER A 37 14.56 -3.88 35.71
C SER A 37 13.67 -4.38 36.86
N PRO A 38 13.82 -3.86 38.09
CA PRO A 38 13.06 -4.29 39.26
C PRO A 38 11.89 -3.34 39.55
N TRP A 39 10.64 -3.82 39.46
CA TRP A 39 9.51 -3.21 40.16
C TRP A 39 8.33 -4.18 40.27
N ALA A 40 8.18 -4.84 41.42
CA ALA A 40 6.91 -5.35 41.93
C ALA A 40 7.11 -5.94 43.34
N LYS A 41 6.90 -5.14 44.40
CA LYS A 41 6.49 -5.65 45.72
C LYS A 41 5.69 -4.60 46.49
N GLU A 42 4.51 -5.07 46.91
CA GLU A 42 3.70 -4.82 48.13
C GLU A 42 2.22 -4.74 47.72
N ALA A 43 1.26 -5.45 48.34
CA ALA A 43 1.21 -6.06 49.66
C ALA A 43 0.24 -7.26 49.69
N MET A 44 0.48 -8.19 50.62
CA MET A 44 -0.45 -8.66 51.68
C MET A 44 0.06 -10.00 52.25
N ALA A 45 -0.02 -10.11 53.57
CA ALA A 45 0.62 -11.10 54.44
C ALA A 45 -0.29 -12.30 54.79
N GLU A 46 0.26 -13.21 55.60
CA GLU A 46 -0.28 -14.47 56.17
C GLU A 46 -0.01 -15.73 55.33
N GLY A 47 0.56 -16.83 55.84
CA GLY A 47 1.13 -17.17 57.14
C GLY A 47 1.81 -18.55 57.11
N THR A 48 2.53 -18.84 58.19
CA THR A 48 2.90 -20.18 58.73
C THR A 48 3.88 -21.13 58.00
N ALA A 49 5.04 -21.28 58.64
CA ALA A 49 5.63 -22.51 59.20
C ALA A 49 6.40 -23.56 58.33
N ALA A 50 7.70 -23.66 58.70
CA ALA A 50 8.49 -24.86 59.04
C ALA A 50 8.91 -25.90 57.96
N GLY A 51 10.20 -26.30 57.99
CA GLY A 51 10.62 -27.66 57.60
C GLY A 51 11.97 -27.84 56.91
N ALA A 52 13.04 -27.95 57.70
CA ALA A 52 14.15 -28.93 57.63
C ALA A 52 14.87 -29.35 56.31
N THR A 53 16.18 -29.07 56.27
CA THR A 53 17.35 -29.94 56.00
C THR A 53 17.29 -31.10 54.99
N ALA A 54 18.26 -31.19 54.07
CA ALA A 54 19.38 -32.15 54.15
C ALA A 54 20.25 -32.20 52.86
N ASP A 55 21.50 -32.59 53.08
CA ASP A 55 22.64 -32.81 52.19
C ASP A 55 22.41 -33.60 50.90
N THR A 56 23.26 -33.35 49.89
CA THR A 56 24.28 -34.32 49.45
C THR A 56 25.18 -33.75 48.33
N ALA A 57 26.48 -34.06 48.44
CA ALA A 57 27.54 -33.59 47.58
C ALA A 57 28.12 -34.74 46.72
N LEU A 58 28.43 -34.41 45.45
CA LEU A 58 29.50 -34.94 44.56
C LEU A 58 29.38 -36.39 44.02
N PRO A 59 30.08 -36.78 42.91
CA PRO A 59 31.23 -36.13 42.25
C PRO A 59 31.22 -36.05 40.70
N ALA A 60 32.25 -35.39 40.17
CA ALA A 60 32.63 -35.29 38.74
C ALA A 60 33.15 -36.63 38.14
N PRO A 61 33.28 -36.71 36.79
CA PRO A 61 34.63 -36.62 36.22
C PRO A 61 34.75 -35.85 34.89
N SER A 62 35.98 -35.45 34.54
CA SER A 62 36.44 -34.79 33.31
C SER A 62 37.20 -35.78 32.40
N PRO A 63 37.97 -35.39 31.35
CA PRO A 63 37.63 -34.63 30.14
C PRO A 63 38.15 -35.32 28.84
N ARG A 64 37.65 -34.97 27.64
CA ARG A 64 38.45 -35.10 26.39
C ARG A 64 38.27 -33.93 25.41
N GLN A 65 39.42 -33.30 25.19
CA GLN A 65 39.92 -32.42 24.12
C GLN A 65 39.34 -32.74 22.72
N ARG A 66 39.26 -31.82 21.74
CA ARG A 66 40.36 -31.00 21.18
C ARG A 66 39.80 -29.95 20.19
N LYS A 67 40.34 -28.74 20.28
CA LYS A 67 40.09 -27.57 19.39
C LYS A 67 40.83 -27.72 18.05
N LYS A 68 40.30 -27.11 16.98
CA LYS A 68 41.08 -26.59 15.85
C LYS A 68 40.72 -25.12 15.64
N ALA A 69 41.76 -24.29 15.60
CA ALA A 69 41.74 -22.86 15.37
C ALA A 69 42.25 -22.56 13.95
N LEU A 70 41.92 -21.38 13.40
CA LEU A 70 42.81 -20.49 12.62
C LEU A 70 42.11 -19.12 12.39
N PRO A 71 42.79 -18.04 11.95
CA PRO A 71 43.13 -16.93 12.83
C PRO A 71 42.61 -15.56 12.38
N ARG A 72 42.92 -14.56 13.19
CA ARG A 72 42.58 -13.13 13.11
C ARG A 72 43.81 -12.35 12.65
N ALA A 73 43.64 -11.34 11.78
CA ALA A 73 44.67 -10.36 11.41
C ALA A 73 44.30 -8.95 11.90
N LYS A 74 45.32 -8.14 12.19
CA LYS A 74 45.29 -6.78 12.75
C LYS A 74 45.61 -5.71 11.68
N GLU A 75 44.96 -4.56 11.84
CA GLU A 75 45.37 -3.15 11.66
C GLU A 75 46.63 -2.71 10.85
N ALA A 76 46.38 -1.84 9.86
CA ALA A 76 46.69 -0.37 9.79
C ALA A 76 47.87 0.22 8.96
N VAL A 77 47.51 1.36 8.32
CA VAL A 77 48.25 2.59 7.86
C VAL A 77 49.08 2.57 6.55
N ALA A 78 48.72 3.45 5.59
CA ALA A 78 49.56 4.53 5.00
C ALA A 78 48.93 5.21 3.76
N GLU A 79 49.15 6.53 3.65
CA GLU A 79 48.78 7.48 2.58
C GLU A 79 49.60 7.33 1.29
N GLY A 80 49.15 7.97 0.20
CA GLY A 80 49.99 8.32 -0.96
C GLY A 80 49.24 8.64 -2.26
N ASP A 81 49.26 9.92 -2.66
CA ASP A 81 48.91 10.46 -3.99
C ASP A 81 49.76 9.85 -5.13
N ALA A 82 49.16 9.68 -6.32
CA ALA A 82 49.75 10.01 -7.63
C ALA A 82 48.81 9.62 -8.79
N ALA A 83 48.75 10.52 -9.78
CA ALA A 83 48.10 10.37 -11.07
C ALA A 83 48.90 9.48 -12.04
N GLU A 84 48.23 8.71 -12.92
CA GLU A 84 48.41 8.74 -14.40
C GLU A 84 47.62 7.66 -15.15
N SER A 85 47.10 8.08 -16.31
CA SER A 85 46.85 7.39 -17.59
C SER A 85 46.40 5.92 -17.70
N ALA A 86 45.25 5.78 -18.36
CA ALA A 86 44.94 4.89 -19.49
C ALA A 86 45.30 3.38 -19.44
N ALA A 87 44.27 2.54 -19.34
CA ALA A 87 44.15 1.32 -20.16
C ALA A 87 42.71 0.77 -20.10
N GLU A 88 42.10 0.66 -21.27
CA GLU A 88 40.88 -0.08 -21.57
C GLU A 88 41.06 -1.57 -21.21
N VAL A 89 40.16 -2.14 -20.41
CA VAL A 89 40.10 -3.59 -20.16
C VAL A 89 38.76 -4.11 -20.69
N PRO A 90 38.75 -5.07 -21.63
CA PRO A 90 37.52 -5.54 -22.25
C PRO A 90 36.72 -6.45 -21.30
N LEU A 91 35.40 -6.30 -21.33
CA LEU A 91 34.42 -7.15 -20.64
C LEU A 91 34.50 -8.60 -21.12
N PRO A 92 34.42 -9.61 -20.24
CA PRO A 92 34.31 -11.01 -20.66
C PRO A 92 32.94 -11.31 -21.27
N ALA A 93 32.95 -11.96 -22.44
CA ALA A 93 31.76 -12.41 -23.16
C ALA A 93 30.92 -13.43 -22.36
N PRO A 94 29.58 -13.44 -22.52
CA PRO A 94 28.71 -14.38 -21.80
C PRO A 94 28.85 -15.82 -22.31
N ALA A 95 28.96 -16.76 -21.38
CA ALA A 95 29.00 -18.19 -21.66
C ALA A 95 27.67 -18.71 -22.27
N PRO A 96 27.71 -19.69 -23.19
CA PRO A 96 26.52 -20.18 -23.88
C PRO A 96 25.63 -21.06 -23.00
N THR A 97 24.31 -20.83 -23.09
CA THR A 97 23.25 -21.63 -22.45
C THR A 97 23.18 -23.08 -22.98
N PRO A 98 22.97 -24.10 -22.12
CA PRO A 98 22.84 -25.48 -22.56
C PRO A 98 21.46 -25.77 -23.18
N LYS A 99 21.49 -26.37 -24.38
CA LYS A 99 20.34 -26.85 -25.15
C LYS A 99 19.66 -28.06 -24.47
N ARG A 100 18.33 -28.03 -24.35
CA ARG A 100 17.48 -29.17 -23.94
C ARG A 100 17.72 -30.37 -24.87
N ARG A 101 18.26 -31.47 -24.33
CA ARG A 101 18.26 -32.79 -24.99
C ARG A 101 16.92 -33.48 -24.75
N ARG A 102 16.30 -33.94 -25.86
CA ARG A 102 15.13 -34.83 -25.88
C ARG A 102 15.56 -36.23 -25.40
N LYS A 103 14.77 -36.86 -24.52
CA LYS A 103 14.95 -38.27 -24.13
C LYS A 103 14.35 -39.20 -25.21
N PRO A 104 14.95 -40.38 -25.47
CA PRO A 104 14.43 -41.36 -26.42
C PRO A 104 13.34 -42.24 -25.82
N ALA A 105 12.54 -42.81 -26.71
CA ALA A 105 11.42 -43.70 -26.46
C ALA A 105 11.87 -45.11 -26.02
N HIS A 106 11.12 -45.70 -25.09
CA HIS A 106 11.12 -47.15 -24.85
C HIS A 106 9.82 -47.75 -25.39
N LYS A 107 9.98 -48.74 -26.27
CA LYS A 107 8.95 -49.70 -26.67
C LYS A 107 8.74 -50.73 -25.54
N ALA A 108 7.49 -51.05 -25.26
CA ALA A 108 7.08 -52.35 -24.72
C ALA A 108 5.71 -52.65 -25.35
N GLU A 109 5.65 -53.68 -26.19
CA GLU A 109 4.45 -54.24 -26.82
C GLU A 109 3.81 -55.27 -25.87
N GLY A 110 2.47 -55.29 -25.85
CA GLY A 110 1.68 -56.29 -25.12
C GLY A 110 0.19 -55.91 -25.08
N ASP A 111 -0.58 -56.52 -25.99
CA ASP A 111 -2.02 -56.75 -26.05
C ASP A 111 -3.05 -55.60 -26.14
N ALA A 112 -3.50 -55.41 -27.39
CA ALA A 112 -4.88 -55.44 -27.86
C ALA A 112 -6.02 -55.02 -26.91
N ALA A 113 -6.49 -53.79 -27.10
CA ALA A 113 -7.92 -53.46 -27.08
C ALA A 113 -8.18 -52.27 -28.01
N GLU A 114 -8.92 -52.54 -29.07
CA GLU A 114 -9.33 -51.60 -30.12
C GLU A 114 -10.28 -50.54 -29.56
N ALA A 115 -9.88 -49.26 -29.62
CA ALA A 115 -10.73 -48.12 -29.27
C ALA A 115 -10.95 -47.24 -30.52
N PRO A 116 -12.20 -46.88 -30.86
CA PRO A 116 -12.55 -46.28 -32.14
C PRO A 116 -12.19 -44.79 -32.23
N GLN A 117 -11.91 -44.35 -33.46
CA GLN A 117 -11.57 -42.97 -33.83
C GLN A 117 -12.68 -41.95 -33.46
N PRO A 118 -12.34 -40.68 -33.16
CA PRO A 118 -13.32 -39.65 -32.89
C PRO A 118 -14.01 -39.19 -34.20
N ALA A 119 -15.33 -39.35 -34.24
CA ALA A 119 -16.19 -38.89 -35.32
C ALA A 119 -16.32 -37.35 -35.37
N PRO A 120 -16.50 -36.75 -36.58
CA PRO A 120 -16.61 -35.31 -36.76
C PRO A 120 -17.97 -34.74 -36.30
N ALA A 121 -17.95 -33.48 -35.87
CA ALA A 121 -19.09 -32.73 -35.32
C ALA A 121 -20.32 -32.67 -36.26
N PRO A 122 -21.56 -32.73 -35.73
CA PRO A 122 -22.76 -32.78 -36.55
C PRO A 122 -23.16 -31.40 -37.10
N LYS A 123 -23.35 -31.35 -38.43
CA LYS A 123 -23.95 -30.23 -39.16
C LYS A 123 -25.46 -30.18 -38.92
N ARG A 124 -25.99 -28.96 -38.73
CA ARG A 124 -27.43 -28.66 -38.58
C ARG A 124 -28.22 -29.22 -39.78
N ARG A 125 -29.11 -30.19 -39.54
CA ARG A 125 -30.13 -30.62 -40.51
C ARG A 125 -31.30 -29.62 -40.50
N LYS A 126 -31.63 -29.08 -41.67
CA LYS A 126 -32.91 -28.43 -41.97
C LYS A 126 -33.92 -29.54 -42.24
N ASN A 127 -35.03 -29.57 -41.52
CA ASN A 127 -36.17 -30.41 -41.88
C ASN A 127 -37.18 -29.61 -42.72
N LEU A 128 -37.54 -30.26 -43.81
CA LEU A 128 -38.49 -29.95 -44.86
C LEU A 128 -39.92 -30.27 -44.39
N ILE A 129 -40.93 -29.54 -44.86
CA ILE A 129 -42.33 -29.99 -44.78
C ILE A 129 -42.89 -29.99 -46.21
N GLN A 130 -43.17 -31.19 -46.72
CA GLN A 130 -44.05 -31.45 -47.85
C GLN A 130 -45.49 -31.63 -47.33
N LYS A 131 -46.43 -31.12 -48.12
CA LYS A 131 -47.88 -31.11 -47.87
C LYS A 131 -48.50 -32.38 -48.46
N VAL A 132 -49.27 -33.12 -47.68
CA VAL A 132 -50.20 -34.15 -48.17
C VAL A 132 -51.52 -33.99 -47.42
N GLU A 133 -52.60 -33.90 -48.19
CA GLU A 133 -53.99 -33.77 -47.74
C GLU A 133 -54.57 -35.12 -47.31
N GLY A 134 -55.46 -35.10 -46.31
CA GLY A 134 -56.21 -36.27 -45.85
C GLY A 134 -57.24 -35.84 -44.80
N ASP A 135 -58.49 -36.19 -45.10
CA ASP A 135 -59.75 -35.70 -44.54
C ASP A 135 -60.20 -36.43 -43.25
N ALA A 136 -61.21 -35.86 -42.60
CA ALA A 136 -62.18 -36.46 -41.66
C ALA A 136 -61.92 -36.47 -40.12
N SER A 137 -62.71 -35.59 -39.47
CA SER A 137 -63.62 -35.78 -38.33
C SER A 137 -63.14 -36.11 -36.91
N GLU A 138 -63.48 -35.14 -36.04
CA GLU A 138 -64.09 -35.25 -34.70
C GLU A 138 -63.27 -35.68 -33.47
N GLY A 139 -63.04 -34.67 -32.61
CA GLY A 139 -63.46 -34.72 -31.20
C GLY A 139 -62.43 -35.13 -30.15
N ALA A 140 -61.79 -34.15 -29.49
CA ALA A 140 -61.56 -34.13 -28.02
C ALA A 140 -60.70 -32.92 -27.57
N ALA A 141 -61.23 -32.19 -26.59
CA ALA A 141 -60.61 -31.28 -25.61
C ALA A 141 -59.18 -30.74 -25.85
N GLU A 142 -59.08 -29.41 -26.06
CA GLU A 142 -57.80 -28.69 -26.16
C GLU A 142 -57.29 -28.25 -24.77
N VAL A 143 -56.08 -28.69 -24.44
CA VAL A 143 -55.27 -28.26 -23.29
C VAL A 143 -54.74 -26.85 -23.55
N PRO A 144 -54.80 -25.88 -22.61
CA PRO A 144 -54.28 -24.54 -22.87
C PRO A 144 -52.75 -24.56 -23.00
N GLN A 145 -52.24 -24.05 -24.13
CA GLN A 145 -50.81 -23.89 -24.37
C GLN A 145 -50.20 -22.85 -23.41
N PRO A 146 -48.94 -23.04 -22.94
CA PRO A 146 -48.28 -22.07 -22.07
C PRO A 146 -47.95 -20.78 -22.84
N ALA A 147 -48.28 -19.65 -22.22
CA ALA A 147 -48.02 -18.32 -22.78
C ALA A 147 -46.54 -18.11 -23.11
N PRO A 148 -46.22 -17.42 -24.23
CA PRO A 148 -44.83 -17.17 -24.63
C PRO A 148 -44.09 -16.35 -23.57
N ALA A 149 -42.88 -16.78 -23.23
CA ALA A 149 -42.02 -16.12 -22.26
C ALA A 149 -41.84 -14.62 -22.59
N PRO A 150 -41.90 -13.72 -21.59
CA PRO A 150 -41.80 -12.28 -21.84
C PRO A 150 -40.44 -11.95 -22.46
N LYS A 151 -40.48 -11.30 -23.63
CA LYS A 151 -39.29 -10.77 -24.31
C LYS A 151 -38.50 -9.91 -23.31
N ARG A 152 -37.22 -10.24 -23.08
CA ARG A 152 -36.30 -9.42 -22.27
C ARG A 152 -36.40 -7.97 -22.76
N ARG A 153 -36.97 -7.08 -21.94
CA ARG A 153 -36.90 -5.64 -22.17
C ARG A 153 -35.41 -5.30 -22.32
N LYS A 154 -35.04 -4.68 -23.45
CA LYS A 154 -33.70 -4.09 -23.59
C LYS A 154 -33.53 -3.17 -22.38
N LYS A 155 -32.49 -3.40 -21.58
CA LYS A 155 -32.14 -2.45 -20.52
C LYS A 155 -31.97 -1.09 -21.20
N ALA A 156 -32.57 -0.06 -20.62
CA ALA A 156 -32.29 1.31 -21.03
C ALA A 156 -30.76 1.46 -21.08
N ASP A 157 -30.23 1.97 -22.20
CA ASP A 157 -28.82 2.26 -22.35
C ASP A 157 -28.48 3.35 -21.32
N VAL A 158 -27.91 2.92 -20.19
CA VAL A 158 -27.28 3.85 -19.26
C VAL A 158 -26.08 4.43 -20.02
N PRO A 159 -26.00 5.76 -20.20
CA PRO A 159 -24.86 6.36 -20.88
C PRO A 159 -23.56 5.93 -20.19
N PRO A 160 -22.47 5.72 -20.94
CA PRO A 160 -21.19 5.39 -20.34
C PRO A 160 -20.79 6.48 -19.33
N PRO A 161 -20.12 6.11 -18.22
CA PRO A 161 -19.69 7.10 -17.25
C PRO A 161 -18.74 8.11 -17.90
N ILE A 162 -18.80 9.36 -17.46
CA ILE A 162 -17.82 10.38 -17.82
C ILE A 162 -16.47 9.90 -17.30
N VAL A 163 -15.46 9.85 -18.17
CA VAL A 163 -14.12 9.36 -17.81
C VAL A 163 -13.22 10.54 -17.49
N TRP A 164 -12.46 10.44 -16.39
CA TRP A 164 -11.48 11.45 -16.00
C TRP A 164 -10.45 11.68 -17.10
N THR A 165 -10.20 12.94 -17.41
CA THR A 165 -9.11 13.38 -18.27
C THR A 165 -8.41 14.59 -17.64
N PRO A 166 -7.08 14.76 -17.82
CA PRO A 166 -6.35 15.87 -17.20
C PRO A 166 -6.85 17.28 -17.55
N ASP A 167 -7.57 17.47 -18.66
CA ASP A 167 -8.21 18.72 -19.06
C ASP A 167 -9.40 19.13 -18.18
N MET A 168 -9.90 18.22 -17.33
CA MET A 168 -10.93 18.55 -16.32
C MET A 168 -10.39 19.34 -15.13
N ARG A 169 -9.06 19.46 -15.01
CA ARG A 169 -8.42 20.20 -13.91
C ARG A 169 -8.73 21.70 -14.01
N PRO A 170 -8.98 22.39 -12.88
CA PRO A 170 -9.07 23.84 -12.86
C PRO A 170 -7.73 24.48 -13.24
N ALA A 171 -7.73 25.81 -13.38
CA ALA A 171 -6.48 26.56 -13.52
C ALA A 171 -5.57 26.31 -12.31
N ARG A 172 -4.29 26.05 -12.57
CA ARG A 172 -3.29 25.81 -11.53
C ARG A 172 -3.09 27.08 -10.70
N LEU A 173 -3.01 26.92 -9.38
CA LEU A 173 -2.65 28.01 -8.49
C LEU A 173 -1.16 28.37 -8.63
N PRO A 174 -0.79 29.65 -8.44
CA PRO A 174 0.61 30.02 -8.25
C PRO A 174 1.22 29.27 -7.07
N HIS A 175 2.51 28.96 -7.15
CA HIS A 175 3.24 28.25 -6.09
C HIS A 175 3.17 28.93 -4.71
N SER A 176 3.05 30.26 -4.67
CA SER A 176 2.87 31.00 -3.41
C SER A 176 1.52 30.77 -2.74
N GLN A 177 0.52 30.26 -3.47
CA GLN A 177 -0.87 30.08 -3.01
C GLN A 177 -1.28 28.61 -2.92
N GLY A 178 -0.66 27.73 -3.71
CA GLY A 178 -0.92 26.28 -3.72
C GLY A 178 0.18 25.50 -2.99
N LEU A 179 -0.22 24.42 -2.32
CA LEU A 179 0.66 23.35 -1.86
C LEU A 179 0.31 22.08 -2.64
N ASP A 180 1.20 21.66 -3.53
CA ASP A 180 1.02 20.51 -4.41
C ASP A 180 1.64 19.25 -3.77
N ILE A 181 0.79 18.25 -3.50
CA ILE A 181 1.18 16.96 -2.92
C ILE A 181 0.82 15.86 -3.92
N ILE A 182 1.78 15.00 -4.23
CA ILE A 182 1.61 13.86 -5.13
C ILE A 182 1.76 12.56 -4.36
N SER A 183 0.96 11.56 -4.71
CA SER A 183 1.07 10.19 -4.22
C SER A 183 1.18 9.20 -5.38
N TRP A 184 2.09 8.22 -5.30
CA TRP A 184 2.30 7.24 -6.36
C TRP A 184 2.79 5.89 -5.84
N ASN A 185 2.00 4.84 -6.04
CA ASN A 185 2.49 3.47 -5.90
C ASN A 185 3.39 3.14 -7.10
N VAL A 186 4.68 2.99 -6.87
CA VAL A 186 5.68 2.81 -7.95
C VAL A 186 5.93 1.35 -8.32
N CYS A 187 5.24 0.40 -7.65
CA CYS A 187 5.52 -1.04 -7.60
C CYS A 187 6.93 -1.44 -7.12
N SER A 188 7.97 -0.71 -7.50
CA SER A 188 9.36 -0.89 -7.09
C SER A 188 10.17 0.32 -7.54
N LEU A 189 10.63 1.12 -6.57
CA LEU A 189 11.42 2.32 -6.85
C LEU A 189 12.73 2.00 -7.61
N PRO A 190 13.51 0.94 -7.25
CA PRO A 190 14.69 0.57 -8.03
C PRO A 190 14.40 0.21 -9.49
N VAL A 191 13.23 -0.37 -9.79
CA VAL A 191 12.87 -0.72 -11.16
C VAL A 191 12.46 0.53 -11.94
N LEU A 192 11.72 1.44 -11.30
CA LEU A 192 11.36 2.73 -11.88
C LEU A 192 12.62 3.52 -12.27
N LEU A 193 13.51 3.78 -11.31
CA LEU A 193 14.72 4.60 -11.53
C LEU A 193 15.70 3.97 -12.53
N ARG A 194 15.74 2.64 -12.65
CA ARG A 194 16.57 2.00 -13.69
C ARG A 194 16.03 2.25 -15.10
N LYS A 195 14.71 2.30 -15.26
CA LYS A 195 14.06 2.52 -16.55
C LYS A 195 14.01 3.99 -16.93
N ASP A 196 13.72 4.83 -15.95
CA ASP A 196 13.62 6.26 -16.09
C ASP A 196 14.22 6.94 -14.84
N PRO A 197 15.52 7.27 -14.85
CA PRO A 197 16.20 7.93 -13.74
C PRO A 197 15.62 9.30 -13.38
N GLU A 198 14.94 9.96 -14.33
CA GLU A 198 14.38 11.29 -14.15
C GLU A 198 12.88 11.26 -13.82
N ALA A 199 12.29 10.08 -13.59
CA ALA A 199 10.85 9.94 -13.41
C ALA A 199 10.31 10.83 -12.28
N LEU A 200 11.03 10.93 -11.15
CA LEU A 200 10.58 11.71 -10.00
C LEU A 200 10.89 13.20 -10.13
N SER A 201 12.07 13.56 -10.64
CA SER A 201 12.42 14.98 -10.88
C SER A 201 11.49 15.60 -11.91
N ARG A 202 11.22 14.90 -13.01
CA ARG A 202 10.28 15.34 -14.05
C ARG A 202 8.86 15.47 -13.52
N LEU A 203 8.39 14.51 -12.72
CA LEU A 203 7.08 14.60 -12.06
C LEU A 203 7.01 15.80 -11.13
N ALA A 204 8.05 16.04 -10.34
CA ALA A 204 8.12 17.18 -9.43
C ALA A 204 8.07 18.52 -10.18
N GLU A 205 8.78 18.63 -11.30
CA GLU A 205 8.81 19.85 -12.13
C GLU A 205 7.49 20.06 -12.87
N GLN A 206 6.96 19.04 -13.53
CA GLN A 206 5.72 19.15 -14.32
C GLN A 206 4.50 19.44 -13.46
N GLU A 207 4.47 18.91 -12.24
CA GLU A 207 3.36 19.08 -11.32
C GLU A 207 3.62 20.11 -10.22
N ASN A 208 4.72 20.88 -10.29
CA ASN A 208 5.14 21.80 -9.23
C ASN A 208 5.10 21.16 -7.82
N ALA A 209 5.39 19.87 -7.72
CA ALA A 209 5.21 19.13 -6.49
C ALA A 209 6.18 19.64 -5.42
N GLU A 210 5.64 19.74 -4.21
CA GLU A 210 6.41 20.07 -3.02
C GLU A 210 6.58 18.89 -2.08
N VAL A 211 5.64 17.95 -2.17
CA VAL A 211 5.69 16.70 -1.45
C VAL A 211 5.33 15.55 -2.39
N ILE A 212 6.11 14.48 -2.35
CA ILE A 212 5.88 13.24 -3.10
C ILE A 212 5.85 12.08 -2.12
N CYS A 213 4.75 11.35 -2.11
CA CYS A 213 4.54 10.14 -1.32
C CYS A 213 4.63 8.92 -2.23
N LEU A 214 5.53 7.99 -1.92
CA LEU A 214 5.64 6.74 -2.66
C LEU A 214 5.18 5.54 -1.85
N GLN A 215 4.54 4.59 -2.51
CA GLN A 215 4.21 3.26 -2.00
C GLN A 215 4.89 2.17 -2.84
N GLU A 216 5.03 0.98 -2.25
CA GLU A 216 5.78 -0.15 -2.82
C GLU A 216 7.19 0.24 -3.29
N THR A 217 7.93 0.98 -2.45
CA THR A 217 9.33 1.31 -2.76
C THR A 217 10.16 0.05 -2.93
N LYS A 218 9.83 -1.02 -2.20
CA LYS A 218 10.53 -2.33 -2.14
C LYS A 218 12.02 -2.18 -1.85
N LEU A 219 12.37 -1.09 -1.17
CA LEU A 219 13.73 -0.82 -0.72
C LEU A 219 14.01 -1.51 0.61
N GLN A 220 15.29 -1.81 0.80
CA GLN A 220 15.84 -2.20 2.10
C GLN A 220 16.47 -0.97 2.74
N ALA A 221 16.42 -0.87 4.07
CA ALA A 221 16.95 0.27 4.81
C ALA A 221 18.40 0.63 4.41
N LYS A 222 19.27 -0.37 4.22
CA LYS A 222 20.67 -0.18 3.81
C LYS A 222 20.87 0.43 2.41
N ALA A 223 19.84 0.44 1.56
CA ALA A 223 19.92 0.94 0.18
C ALA A 223 19.32 2.35 0.04
N THR A 224 18.70 2.90 1.09
CA THR A 224 18.03 4.21 1.07
C THR A 224 19.02 5.33 0.70
N HIS A 225 20.14 5.43 1.40
CA HIS A 225 21.15 6.47 1.16
C HIS A 225 21.74 6.43 -0.26
N ALA A 226 22.03 5.24 -0.78
CA ALA A 226 22.50 5.08 -2.16
C ALA A 226 21.41 5.44 -3.18
N THR A 227 20.13 5.34 -2.81
CA THR A 227 19.00 5.69 -3.68
C THR A 227 18.79 7.19 -3.74
N GLU A 228 19.04 7.94 -2.65
CA GLU A 228 18.83 9.40 -2.58
C GLU A 228 19.55 10.15 -3.72
N GLY A 229 20.80 9.78 -4.01
CA GLY A 229 21.57 10.38 -5.11
C GLY A 229 21.04 10.06 -6.53
N LEU A 230 20.10 9.12 -6.66
CA LEU A 230 19.49 8.72 -7.93
C LEU A 230 18.11 9.33 -8.16
N LEU A 231 17.54 10.04 -7.18
CA LEU A 231 16.16 10.55 -7.26
C LEU A 231 16.04 11.83 -8.11
N GLY A 232 17.14 12.57 -8.29
CA GLY A 232 17.11 13.87 -8.97
C GLY A 232 16.33 14.95 -8.20
N LEU A 233 16.23 14.82 -6.87
CA LEU A 233 15.48 15.74 -5.99
C LEU A 233 16.43 16.53 -5.06
N PRO A 234 17.30 17.41 -5.60
CA PRO A 234 18.25 18.16 -4.77
C PRO A 234 17.53 19.00 -3.71
N ASP A 235 18.06 19.02 -2.50
CA ASP A 235 17.56 19.79 -1.34
C ASP A 235 16.18 19.36 -0.81
N TRP A 236 15.67 18.19 -1.22
CA TRP A 236 14.49 17.59 -0.59
C TRP A 236 14.86 16.84 0.69
N HIS A 237 13.92 16.78 1.63
CA HIS A 237 13.97 15.94 2.81
C HIS A 237 13.37 14.56 2.53
N TYR A 238 14.00 13.51 3.03
CA TYR A 238 13.62 12.12 2.78
C TYR A 238 13.20 11.41 4.07
N ALA A 239 12.12 10.66 3.99
CA ALA A 239 11.70 9.71 5.03
C ALA A 239 11.41 8.37 4.38
N TRP A 240 11.92 7.28 4.96
CA TRP A 240 11.80 5.93 4.44
C TRP A 240 11.26 4.98 5.50
N SER A 241 10.20 4.23 5.17
CA SER A 241 9.70 3.13 5.99
C SER A 241 9.85 1.86 5.17
N CYS A 242 10.81 1.02 5.54
CA CYS A 242 11.12 -0.21 4.83
C CYS A 242 10.54 -1.43 5.55
N SER A 243 10.04 -2.40 4.80
CA SER A 243 9.62 -3.69 5.36
C SER A 243 10.79 -4.40 6.05
N THR A 244 10.59 -4.76 7.32
CA THR A 244 11.50 -5.61 8.10
C THR A 244 11.04 -7.07 8.12
N ALA A 245 9.74 -7.32 7.92
CA ALA A 245 9.18 -8.67 7.84
C ALA A 245 9.66 -9.44 6.59
N ARG A 246 9.79 -8.75 5.46
CA ARG A 246 10.12 -9.37 4.16
C ARG A 246 11.01 -8.45 3.32
N LEU A 247 12.12 -9.00 2.82
CA LEU A 247 13.05 -8.27 1.96
C LEU A 247 12.44 -8.00 0.59
N GLY A 248 12.60 -6.77 0.07
CA GLY A 248 12.10 -6.39 -1.25
C GLY A 248 10.57 -6.37 -1.34
N TYR A 249 9.89 -6.12 -0.23
CA TYR A 249 8.44 -6.13 -0.10
C TYR A 249 7.93 -4.80 0.44
N SER A 250 6.73 -4.36 0.02
CA SER A 250 6.07 -3.17 0.55
C SER A 250 7.01 -1.94 0.58
N GLY A 251 6.93 -1.13 1.62
CA GLY A 251 7.75 0.04 1.87
C GLY A 251 7.12 1.32 1.33
N THR A 252 7.25 2.38 2.11
CA THR A 252 6.74 3.72 1.81
C THR A 252 7.84 4.76 1.94
N ALA A 253 7.68 5.89 1.26
CA ALA A 253 8.59 7.03 1.36
C ALA A 253 7.84 8.35 1.26
N ILE A 254 8.34 9.39 1.93
CA ILE A 254 7.92 10.76 1.74
C ILE A 254 9.15 11.59 1.37
N PHE A 255 9.02 12.37 0.30
CA PHE A 255 9.98 13.37 -0.11
C PHE A 255 9.31 14.73 0.02
N SER A 256 9.97 15.70 0.66
CA SER A 256 9.39 17.03 0.86
C SER A 256 10.41 18.13 0.70
N ARG A 257 10.07 19.21 -0.02
CA ARG A 257 10.89 20.44 -0.08
C ARG A 257 10.97 21.15 1.27
N THR A 258 9.90 21.07 2.06
CA THR A 258 9.86 21.64 3.41
C THR A 258 10.11 20.55 4.44
N LYS A 259 11.01 20.78 5.39
CA LYS A 259 11.27 19.83 6.47
C LYS A 259 10.00 19.63 7.33
N PRO A 260 9.50 18.38 7.48
CA PRO A 260 8.43 18.10 8.44
C PRO A 260 8.85 18.46 9.87
N MET A 261 7.89 18.87 10.69
CA MET A 261 8.10 19.15 12.13
C MET A 261 8.45 17.87 12.89
N SER A 262 7.78 16.78 12.56
CA SER A 262 8.02 15.46 13.12
C SER A 262 7.69 14.37 12.08
N LEU A 263 8.20 13.16 12.33
CA LEU A 263 7.94 11.97 11.55
C LEU A 263 7.53 10.83 12.49
N ALA A 264 6.53 10.05 12.09
CA ALA A 264 6.17 8.79 12.72
C ALA A 264 6.15 7.66 11.67
N PHE A 265 6.65 6.49 12.06
CA PHE A 265 6.72 5.31 11.21
C PHE A 265 5.84 4.21 11.80
N GLY A 266 4.92 3.66 11.02
CA GLY A 266 3.91 2.75 11.53
C GLY A 266 2.66 3.45 12.06
N ILE A 267 1.76 2.67 12.65
CA ILE A 267 0.51 3.10 13.27
C ILE A 267 0.48 2.83 14.78
N GLY A 268 1.61 2.40 15.36
CA GLY A 268 1.75 2.17 16.80
C GLY A 268 1.31 0.77 17.24
N VAL A 269 1.13 -0.15 16.30
CA VAL A 269 0.79 -1.56 16.56
C VAL A 269 1.95 -2.42 16.03
N PRO A 270 2.85 -2.92 16.91
CA PRO A 270 4.14 -3.51 16.50
C PRO A 270 4.03 -4.62 15.46
N GLU A 271 3.00 -5.47 15.54
CA GLU A 271 2.75 -6.57 14.61
C GLU A 271 2.27 -6.11 13.22
N LEU A 272 1.68 -4.91 13.12
CA LEU A 272 1.24 -4.32 11.85
C LEU A 272 2.31 -3.43 11.21
N ASP A 273 3.28 -2.97 11.99
CA ASP A 273 4.29 -1.99 11.56
C ASP A 273 5.51 -2.62 10.86
N LEU A 274 5.64 -3.95 10.88
CA LEU A 274 6.78 -4.67 10.31
C LEU A 274 6.87 -4.59 8.78
N GLU A 275 5.80 -4.23 8.09
CA GLU A 275 5.73 -4.20 6.63
C GLU A 275 6.05 -2.82 6.03
N GLY A 276 6.37 -1.80 6.85
CA GLY A 276 6.78 -0.47 6.37
C GLY A 276 5.69 0.27 5.60
N ARG A 277 4.43 0.10 6.02
CA ARG A 277 3.23 0.49 5.28
C ARG A 277 2.80 1.93 5.47
N THR A 278 3.32 2.63 6.47
CA THR A 278 2.95 4.02 6.73
C THR A 278 4.15 4.89 7.08
N ILE A 279 4.03 6.16 6.71
CA ILE A 279 4.80 7.29 7.25
C ILE A 279 3.81 8.43 7.49
N THR A 280 3.86 9.01 8.68
CA THR A 280 3.15 10.25 9.00
C THR A 280 4.16 11.38 9.13
N ALA A 281 4.00 12.42 8.33
CA ALA A 281 4.77 13.67 8.42
C ALA A 281 3.89 14.77 8.99
N GLU A 282 4.37 15.42 10.05
CA GLU A 282 3.67 16.56 10.65
C GLU A 282 4.12 17.87 10.01
N PHE A 283 3.16 18.67 9.55
CA PHE A 283 3.35 20.05 9.12
C PHE A 283 2.60 21.00 10.06
N PRO A 284 2.84 22.33 9.98
CA PRO A 284 2.19 23.28 10.87
C PRO A 284 0.65 23.16 10.90
N GLY A 285 0.01 23.07 9.72
CA GLY A 285 -1.45 23.04 9.61
C GLY A 285 -2.10 21.65 9.50
N PHE A 286 -1.34 20.58 9.27
CA PHE A 286 -1.92 19.24 9.05
C PHE A 286 -0.90 18.11 9.23
N PHE A 287 -1.39 16.88 9.41
CA PHE A 287 -0.61 15.66 9.22
C PHE A 287 -0.76 15.14 7.79
N LEU A 288 0.35 14.81 7.15
CA LEU A 288 0.39 14.04 5.91
C LEU A 288 0.66 12.57 6.23
N LEU A 289 -0.33 11.71 6.02
CA LEU A 289 -0.21 10.27 6.20
C LEU A 289 -0.08 9.58 4.83
N ASN A 290 1.10 9.08 4.53
CA ASN A 290 1.34 8.18 3.39
C ASN A 290 1.05 6.74 3.83
N VAL A 291 0.17 6.03 3.12
CA VAL A 291 -0.21 4.65 3.42
C VAL A 291 -0.13 3.73 2.19
N TYR A 292 0.34 2.51 2.41
CA TYR A 292 0.19 1.36 1.53
C TYR A 292 -0.59 0.26 2.24
N THR A 293 -1.89 0.20 1.97
CA THR A 293 -2.82 -0.68 2.68
C THR A 293 -2.67 -2.13 2.19
N PRO A 294 -2.67 -3.15 3.08
CA PRO A 294 -2.51 -4.55 2.68
C PRO A 294 -3.56 -5.00 1.66
N ASN A 295 -3.12 -5.52 0.51
CA ASN A 295 -4.01 -6.20 -0.42
C ASN A 295 -4.51 -7.54 0.20
N ALA A 296 -5.80 -7.87 0.04
CA ALA A 296 -6.37 -9.14 0.53
C ALA A 296 -5.77 -10.40 -0.13
N GLY A 297 -5.06 -10.23 -1.24
CA GLY A 297 -4.25 -11.24 -1.89
C GLY A 297 -5.04 -12.23 -2.74
N GLU A 298 -4.30 -13.09 -3.43
CA GLU A 298 -4.90 -14.15 -4.26
C GLU A 298 -5.76 -15.10 -3.42
N GLY A 299 -6.99 -15.32 -3.86
CA GLY A 299 -7.96 -16.15 -3.14
C GLY A 299 -8.40 -15.54 -1.81
N LEU A 300 -8.22 -14.22 -1.62
CA LEU A 300 -8.64 -13.47 -0.43
C LEU A 300 -7.99 -13.98 0.88
N LYS A 301 -6.80 -14.58 0.77
CA LYS A 301 -6.08 -15.22 1.90
C LYS A 301 -5.74 -14.26 3.05
N ARG A 302 -5.67 -12.96 2.78
CA ARG A 302 -5.39 -11.92 3.78
C ARG A 302 -6.61 -11.05 4.08
N LEU A 303 -7.81 -11.41 3.60
CA LEU A 303 -9.00 -10.59 3.83
C LEU A 303 -9.29 -10.41 5.32
N ASP A 304 -9.25 -11.49 6.12
CA ASP A 304 -9.47 -11.39 7.56
C ASP A 304 -8.42 -10.51 8.25
N TYR A 305 -7.14 -10.65 7.89
CA TYR A 305 -6.08 -9.77 8.40
C TYR A 305 -6.33 -8.30 8.01
N ARG A 306 -6.75 -8.05 6.78
CA ARG A 306 -7.04 -6.72 6.25
C ARG A 306 -8.20 -6.06 7.02
N ILE A 307 -9.32 -6.76 7.17
CA ILE A 307 -10.54 -6.18 7.75
C ILE A 307 -10.50 -6.17 9.28
N GLN A 308 -10.08 -7.27 9.91
CA GLN A 308 -10.23 -7.46 11.36
C GLN A 308 -9.05 -6.94 12.18
N GLN A 309 -7.93 -6.58 11.53
CA GLN A 309 -6.73 -6.10 12.23
C GLN A 309 -6.28 -4.77 11.63
N TRP A 310 -5.91 -4.76 10.35
CA TRP A 310 -5.33 -3.58 9.73
C TRP A 310 -6.29 -2.40 9.66
N ASP A 311 -7.47 -2.57 9.05
CA ASP A 311 -8.38 -1.44 8.79
C ASP A 311 -8.88 -0.79 10.09
N LEU A 312 -9.14 -1.58 11.13
CA LEU A 312 -9.56 -1.09 12.45
C LEU A 312 -8.45 -0.28 13.13
N ALA A 313 -7.23 -0.83 13.21
CA ALA A 313 -6.09 -0.15 13.83
C ALA A 313 -5.69 1.11 13.05
N PHE A 314 -5.74 1.05 11.72
CA PHE A 314 -5.46 2.20 10.86
C PHE A 314 -6.48 3.31 11.06
N ALA A 315 -7.77 2.98 11.14
CA ALA A 315 -8.83 3.95 11.40
C ALA A 315 -8.71 4.61 12.78
N GLU A 316 -8.40 3.84 13.82
CA GLU A 316 -8.13 4.38 15.15
C GLU A 316 -6.95 5.35 15.15
N TYR A 317 -5.87 5.00 14.45
CA TYR A 317 -4.70 5.85 14.29
C TYR A 317 -5.04 7.17 13.58
N VAL A 318 -5.73 7.10 12.44
CA VAL A 318 -6.21 8.29 11.69
C VAL A 318 -7.10 9.16 12.56
N TRP A 319 -8.07 8.56 13.25
CA TRP A 319 -8.98 9.27 14.12
C TRP A 319 -8.21 10.00 15.24
N THR A 320 -7.23 9.33 15.86
CA THR A 320 -6.38 9.91 16.91
C THR A 320 -5.59 11.12 16.40
N LEU A 321 -4.95 11.01 15.22
CA LEU A 321 -4.28 12.14 14.59
C LEU A 321 -5.26 13.30 14.36
N SER A 322 -6.44 12.98 13.82
CA SER A 322 -7.47 13.97 13.49
C SER A 322 -8.01 14.73 14.70
N GLN A 323 -7.81 14.24 15.93
CA GLN A 323 -8.20 14.99 17.14
C GLN A 323 -7.30 16.20 17.41
N THR A 324 -6.06 16.19 16.91
CA THR A 324 -5.07 17.23 17.21
C THR A 324 -4.83 18.17 16.04
N LYS A 325 -4.73 17.64 14.81
CA LYS A 325 -4.63 18.44 13.59
C LYS A 325 -5.43 17.78 12.46
N PRO A 326 -5.85 18.55 11.44
CA PRO A 326 -6.39 17.98 10.23
C PRO A 326 -5.45 16.96 9.58
N VAL A 327 -6.01 15.96 8.89
CA VAL A 327 -5.23 14.87 8.27
C VAL A 327 -5.47 14.87 6.77
N VAL A 328 -4.37 14.80 6.01
CA VAL A 328 -4.33 14.44 4.59
C VAL A 328 -3.78 13.02 4.51
N CYS A 329 -4.65 12.05 4.27
CA CYS A 329 -4.30 10.64 4.10
C CYS A 329 -4.20 10.33 2.60
N CYS A 330 -3.06 9.80 2.15
CA CYS A 330 -2.81 9.54 0.74
C CYS A 330 -2.11 8.21 0.50
N GLY A 331 -2.33 7.64 -0.69
CA GLY A 331 -1.67 6.40 -1.12
C GLY A 331 -2.63 5.35 -1.63
N ASP A 332 -2.10 4.14 -1.79
CA ASP A 332 -2.83 2.98 -2.29
C ASP A 332 -3.59 2.31 -1.14
N LEU A 333 -4.91 2.52 -1.14
CA LEU A 333 -5.83 1.96 -0.15
C LEU A 333 -6.28 0.55 -0.53
N ASN A 334 -5.89 0.02 -1.69
CA ASN A 334 -6.23 -1.30 -2.18
C ASN A 334 -7.74 -1.59 -2.07
N CYS A 335 -8.58 -0.61 -2.38
CA CYS A 335 -10.04 -0.74 -2.38
C CYS A 335 -10.63 0.23 -3.41
N ALA A 336 -11.36 -0.27 -4.41
CA ALA A 336 -12.24 0.53 -5.24
C ALA A 336 -13.58 0.67 -4.49
N HIS A 337 -13.84 1.85 -3.92
CA HIS A 337 -14.92 2.04 -2.97
C HIS A 337 -16.30 1.90 -3.62
N GLU A 338 -16.51 2.50 -4.80
CA GLU A 338 -17.81 2.50 -5.47
C GLU A 338 -17.80 1.69 -6.78
N HIS A 339 -18.99 1.35 -7.28
CA HIS A 339 -19.11 0.66 -8.58
C HIS A 339 -18.51 1.44 -9.75
N ILE A 340 -18.48 2.77 -9.67
CA ILE A 340 -17.86 3.65 -10.67
C ILE A 340 -16.32 3.61 -10.61
N ASP A 341 -15.75 3.16 -9.49
CA ASP A 341 -14.30 3.12 -9.25
C ASP A 341 -13.62 1.91 -9.90
N ILE A 342 -14.35 1.06 -10.64
CA ILE A 342 -13.79 -0.15 -11.23
C ILE A 342 -14.45 -0.49 -12.56
N HIS A 343 -13.66 -0.99 -13.50
CA HIS A 343 -14.19 -1.64 -14.70
C HIS A 343 -14.82 -3.00 -14.38
N ASN A 344 -16.04 -3.24 -14.87
CA ASN A 344 -16.81 -4.48 -14.67
C ASN A 344 -17.03 -4.84 -13.17
N PRO A 345 -17.70 -3.98 -12.37
CA PRO A 345 -17.90 -4.22 -10.94
C PRO A 345 -18.63 -5.54 -10.67
N LYS A 346 -19.56 -5.94 -11.55
CA LYS A 346 -20.31 -7.20 -11.40
C LYS A 346 -19.42 -8.45 -11.47
N GLY A 347 -18.42 -8.44 -12.36
CA GLY A 347 -17.48 -9.55 -12.50
C GLY A 347 -16.41 -9.58 -11.41
N ASN A 348 -16.17 -8.46 -10.73
CA ASN A 348 -15.07 -8.30 -9.79
C ASN A 348 -15.47 -8.35 -8.31
N LYS A 349 -16.72 -8.67 -7.97
CA LYS A 349 -17.21 -8.71 -6.58
C LYS A 349 -16.47 -9.67 -5.64
N LYS A 350 -15.68 -10.59 -6.19
CA LYS A 350 -14.87 -11.58 -5.44
C LYS A 350 -13.37 -11.38 -5.63
N SER A 351 -12.99 -10.26 -6.23
CA SER A 351 -11.59 -9.90 -6.46
C SER A 351 -11.11 -9.05 -5.29
N ALA A 352 -9.87 -9.26 -4.84
CA ALA A 352 -9.24 -8.40 -3.84
C ALA A 352 -9.21 -6.94 -4.34
N GLY A 353 -9.51 -6.02 -3.44
CA GLY A 353 -9.75 -4.60 -3.71
C GLY A 353 -11.17 -4.25 -4.15
N PHE A 354 -12.10 -5.21 -4.22
CA PHE A 354 -13.51 -4.94 -4.55
C PHE A 354 -14.49 -5.95 -3.93
N THR A 355 -14.11 -6.63 -2.84
CA THR A 355 -15.09 -7.44 -2.10
C THR A 355 -16.11 -6.54 -1.39
N GLN A 356 -17.20 -7.11 -0.89
CA GLN A 356 -18.18 -6.31 -0.14
C GLN A 356 -17.57 -5.87 1.19
N GLU A 357 -16.82 -6.76 1.84
CA GLU A 357 -16.15 -6.55 3.12
C GLU A 357 -15.12 -5.41 3.04
N GLU A 358 -14.31 -5.35 1.98
CA GLU A 358 -13.35 -4.25 1.77
C GLU A 358 -14.05 -2.90 1.61
N ARG A 359 -15.15 -2.85 0.84
CA ARG A 359 -15.92 -1.61 0.63
C ARG A 359 -16.66 -1.17 1.89
N ASP A 360 -17.28 -2.10 2.60
CA ASP A 360 -17.97 -1.81 3.85
C ASP A 360 -16.98 -1.33 4.92
N SER A 361 -15.81 -1.96 5.00
CA SER A 361 -14.71 -1.51 5.86
C SER A 361 -14.22 -0.12 5.47
N PHE A 362 -14.01 0.16 4.18
CA PHE A 362 -13.64 1.49 3.71
C PHE A 362 -14.67 2.55 4.15
N ALA A 363 -15.96 2.29 3.91
CA ALA A 363 -17.04 3.19 4.27
C ALA A 363 -17.11 3.42 5.79
N ALA A 364 -17.06 2.35 6.59
CA ALA A 364 -17.19 2.44 8.04
C ALA A 364 -15.94 3.03 8.72
N ASN A 365 -14.75 2.57 8.33
CA ASN A 365 -13.51 2.83 9.05
C ASN A 365 -12.76 4.06 8.52
N LEU A 366 -12.87 4.39 7.23
CA LEU A 366 -12.22 5.59 6.68
C LEU A 366 -13.19 6.76 6.55
N LEU A 367 -14.32 6.58 5.86
CA LEU A 367 -15.28 7.67 5.71
C LEU A 367 -16.04 7.93 7.02
N GLY A 368 -16.40 6.87 7.73
CA GLY A 368 -17.06 6.96 9.03
C GLY A 368 -16.23 7.58 10.15
N CYS A 369 -14.89 7.66 10.01
CA CYS A 369 -14.03 8.38 10.96
C CYS A 369 -13.86 9.89 10.63
N GLY A 370 -14.63 10.42 9.67
CA GLY A 370 -14.64 11.84 9.33
C GLY A 370 -13.67 12.23 8.21
N LEU A 371 -13.10 11.26 7.49
CA LEU A 371 -12.40 11.53 6.24
C LEU A 371 -13.37 11.64 5.06
N VAL A 372 -12.98 12.44 4.08
CA VAL A 372 -13.70 12.72 2.84
C VAL A 372 -12.84 12.32 1.67
N ASP A 373 -13.42 11.57 0.74
CA ASP A 373 -12.81 11.31 -0.57
C ASP A 373 -12.81 12.59 -1.42
N SER A 374 -11.66 13.24 -1.51
CA SER A 374 -11.50 14.54 -2.17
C SER A 374 -11.83 14.48 -3.65
N PHE A 375 -11.39 13.41 -4.33
CA PHE A 375 -11.69 13.21 -5.76
C PHE A 375 -13.18 13.02 -5.98
N ARG A 376 -13.83 12.16 -5.18
CA ARG A 376 -15.27 11.91 -5.32
C ARG A 376 -16.12 13.12 -4.94
N ARG A 377 -15.67 13.94 -3.99
CA ARG A 377 -16.34 15.21 -3.63
C ARG A 377 -16.33 16.21 -4.79
N GLN A 378 -15.23 16.32 -5.52
CA GLN A 378 -15.11 17.25 -6.66
C GLN A 378 -15.72 16.67 -7.95
N TYR A 379 -15.64 15.35 -8.14
CA TYR A 379 -16.05 14.67 -9.37
C TYR A 379 -16.98 13.47 -9.08
N PRO A 380 -18.20 13.72 -8.55
CA PRO A 380 -19.10 12.68 -8.06
C PRO A 380 -19.49 11.63 -9.11
N GLU A 381 -19.61 12.03 -10.38
CA GLU A 381 -20.09 11.17 -11.48
C GLU A 381 -18.98 10.77 -12.46
N VAL A 382 -17.71 11.07 -12.15
CA VAL A 382 -16.58 10.78 -13.03
C VAL A 382 -15.91 9.46 -12.63
N ALA A 383 -15.68 8.61 -13.61
CA ALA A 383 -14.85 7.42 -13.51
C ALA A 383 -13.38 7.80 -13.74
N GLY A 384 -12.57 7.76 -12.68
CA GLY A 384 -11.13 8.01 -12.76
C GLY A 384 -10.35 6.85 -12.18
N TYR A 385 -9.74 6.03 -13.03
CA TYR A 385 -8.92 4.90 -12.58
C TYR A 385 -7.49 5.33 -12.29
N THR A 386 -6.84 4.64 -11.36
CA THR A 386 -5.46 4.89 -10.94
C THR A 386 -4.59 3.65 -11.08
N TRP A 387 -5.18 2.46 -11.24
CA TRP A 387 -4.50 1.19 -11.43
C TRP A 387 -5.04 0.41 -12.63
N TRP A 388 -4.14 -0.24 -13.37
CA TRP A 388 -4.49 -1.14 -14.46
C TRP A 388 -3.61 -2.38 -14.44
N SER A 389 -4.24 -3.56 -14.53
CA SER A 389 -3.47 -4.80 -14.70
C SER A 389 -2.53 -4.71 -15.91
N ARG A 390 -1.27 -5.11 -15.74
CA ARG A 390 -0.30 -5.20 -16.84
C ARG A 390 -0.65 -6.26 -17.89
N ARG A 391 -1.69 -7.07 -17.64
CA ARG A 391 -2.19 -8.08 -18.56
C ARG A 391 -3.21 -7.46 -19.51
N LEU A 392 -3.40 -8.08 -20.67
CA LEU A 392 -4.51 -7.79 -21.59
C LEU A 392 -4.63 -6.31 -22.03
N LYS A 393 -3.54 -5.54 -21.97
CA LYS A 393 -3.51 -4.12 -22.33
C LYS A 393 -4.62 -3.33 -21.62
N CYS A 394 -4.80 -3.56 -20.31
CA CYS A 394 -5.90 -2.94 -19.58
C CYS A 394 -5.77 -1.42 -19.52
N ARG A 395 -4.55 -0.87 -19.45
CA ARG A 395 -4.34 0.59 -19.44
C ARG A 395 -4.77 1.23 -20.75
N GLU A 396 -4.34 0.66 -21.88
CA GLU A 396 -4.69 1.15 -23.22
C GLU A 396 -6.19 1.04 -23.52
N ASN A 397 -6.86 0.04 -22.94
CA ASN A 397 -8.32 -0.14 -23.06
C ASN A 397 -9.12 0.50 -21.91
N ASN A 398 -8.46 1.27 -21.04
CA ASN A 398 -9.01 1.88 -19.83
C ASN A 398 -9.86 0.94 -18.95
N LYS A 399 -9.42 -0.31 -18.80
CA LYS A 399 -10.03 -1.32 -17.91
C LYS A 399 -9.35 -1.27 -16.54
N GLY A 400 -9.58 -0.18 -15.82
CA GLY A 400 -8.87 0.15 -14.59
C GLY A 400 -9.71 0.08 -13.32
N TRP A 401 -9.04 0.39 -12.21
CA TRP A 401 -9.57 0.46 -10.85
C TRP A 401 -9.03 1.75 -10.21
N ARG A 402 -9.81 2.41 -9.35
CA ARG A 402 -9.35 3.51 -8.50
C ARG A 402 -8.98 2.95 -7.14
N LEU A 403 -7.68 2.83 -6.89
CA LEU A 403 -7.12 2.27 -5.66
C LEU A 403 -6.33 3.31 -4.85
N ASP A 404 -5.96 4.41 -5.49
CA ASP A 404 -5.11 5.46 -4.92
C ASP A 404 -5.97 6.69 -4.61
N TYR A 405 -5.81 7.24 -3.40
CA TYR A 405 -6.71 8.25 -2.86
C TYR A 405 -5.94 9.42 -2.24
N PHE A 406 -6.61 10.56 -2.19
CA PHE A 406 -6.43 11.59 -1.16
C PHE A 406 -7.72 11.70 -0.35
N LEU A 407 -7.69 11.15 0.87
CA LEU A 407 -8.75 11.31 1.86
C LEU A 407 -8.35 12.41 2.83
N VAL A 408 -9.20 13.40 3.04
CA VAL A 408 -8.91 14.53 3.95
C VAL A 408 -9.96 14.60 5.05
N THR A 409 -9.59 15.03 6.25
CA THR A 409 -10.59 15.38 7.27
C THR A 409 -11.56 16.44 6.72
N GLU A 410 -12.87 16.35 7.01
CA GLU A 410 -13.89 17.24 6.40
C GLU A 410 -13.53 18.74 6.46
N ARG A 411 -12.94 19.22 7.56
CA ARG A 411 -12.50 20.63 7.70
C ARG A 411 -11.43 21.08 6.70
N LEU A 412 -10.65 20.16 6.12
CA LEU A 412 -9.73 20.47 5.03
C LEU A 412 -10.41 20.55 3.67
N MET A 413 -11.62 20.00 3.49
CA MET A 413 -12.24 19.96 2.16
C MET A 413 -12.43 21.35 1.53
N PRO A 414 -12.82 22.42 2.26
CA PRO A 414 -12.86 23.79 1.72
C PRO A 414 -11.49 24.33 1.26
N HIS A 415 -10.39 23.75 1.75
CA HIS A 415 -9.01 24.11 1.43
C HIS A 415 -8.49 23.37 0.20
N VAL A 416 -9.16 22.30 -0.23
CA VAL A 416 -8.79 21.53 -1.42
C VAL A 416 -9.20 22.32 -2.67
N HIS A 417 -8.20 22.83 -3.38
CA HIS A 417 -8.39 23.46 -4.69
C HIS A 417 -8.71 22.41 -5.75
N GLU A 418 -7.92 21.34 -5.79
CA GLU A 418 -8.08 20.28 -6.78
C GLU A 418 -7.56 18.94 -6.24
N CYS A 419 -8.19 17.84 -6.65
CA CYS A 419 -7.74 16.46 -6.48
C CYS A 419 -7.83 15.75 -7.83
N TYR A 420 -6.76 15.12 -8.30
CA TYR A 420 -6.62 14.73 -9.71
C TYR A 420 -5.79 13.47 -9.90
N HIS A 421 -5.93 12.83 -11.06
CA HIS A 421 -5.12 11.67 -11.46
C HIS A 421 -4.30 11.97 -12.73
N LEU A 422 -3.14 11.34 -12.87
CA LEU A 422 -2.23 11.51 -14.01
C LEU A 422 -2.10 10.22 -14.85
N PRO A 423 -3.18 9.75 -15.50
CA PRO A 423 -3.24 8.42 -16.13
C PRO A 423 -2.24 8.22 -17.29
N SER A 424 -1.69 9.29 -17.85
CA SER A 424 -0.65 9.24 -18.90
C SER A 424 0.76 8.95 -18.36
N ILE A 425 1.01 9.13 -17.06
CA ILE A 425 2.34 8.90 -16.48
C ILE A 425 2.54 7.41 -16.21
N GLU A 426 3.46 6.80 -16.95
CA GLU A 426 3.78 5.37 -16.87
C GLU A 426 4.95 5.06 -15.92
N GLY A 427 5.46 3.82 -15.96
CA GLY A 427 6.52 3.31 -15.07
C GLY A 427 6.00 2.31 -14.05
N SER A 428 4.78 2.54 -13.56
CA SER A 428 4.02 1.67 -12.66
C SER A 428 2.72 1.16 -13.31
N ASP A 429 2.10 0.13 -12.73
CA ASP A 429 0.71 -0.22 -13.07
C ASP A 429 -0.30 0.70 -12.38
N HIS A 430 0.17 1.50 -11.42
CA HIS A 430 -0.52 2.69 -10.94
C HIS A 430 -0.07 3.94 -11.70
N CYS A 431 -0.93 4.96 -11.75
CA CYS A 431 -0.54 6.33 -12.09
C CYS A 431 -0.43 7.19 -10.83
N PRO A 432 0.32 8.30 -10.86
CA PRO A 432 0.30 9.26 -9.78
C PRO A 432 -1.09 9.89 -9.61
N VAL A 433 -1.41 10.24 -8.37
CA VAL A 433 -2.55 11.08 -8.01
C VAL A 433 -2.04 12.30 -7.27
N GLY A 434 -2.76 13.42 -7.35
CA GLY A 434 -2.35 14.68 -6.75
C GLY A 434 -3.48 15.39 -6.03
N ILE A 435 -3.10 16.23 -5.07
CA ILE A 435 -3.98 17.20 -4.42
C ILE A 435 -3.28 18.55 -4.33
N VAL A 436 -4.04 19.63 -4.50
CA VAL A 436 -3.57 21.01 -4.29
C VAL A 436 -4.37 21.62 -3.15
N LEU A 437 -3.68 22.04 -2.10
CA LEU A 437 -4.28 22.75 -0.97
C LEU A 437 -3.98 24.25 -1.06
N CYS A 438 -4.96 25.10 -0.74
CA CYS A 438 -4.76 26.54 -0.67
C CYS A 438 -4.03 26.95 0.62
N ARG A 439 -2.84 27.53 0.49
CA ARG A 439 -1.96 27.95 1.60
C ARG A 439 -2.58 29.00 2.49
N ASP A 440 -3.18 30.02 1.89
CA ASP A 440 -3.73 31.17 2.62
C ASP A 440 -4.80 30.74 3.63
N ARG A 441 -5.50 29.64 3.34
CA ARG A 441 -6.56 29.11 4.19
C ARG A 441 -6.03 28.12 5.25
N LEU A 442 -4.89 27.46 5.00
CA LEU A 442 -4.26 26.52 5.96
C LEU A 442 -3.66 27.23 7.19
N GLN A 443 -3.33 28.52 7.09
CA GLN A 443 -2.75 29.29 8.18
C GLN A 443 -3.79 29.73 9.23
N ASP A 444 -5.05 29.92 8.80
CA ASP A 444 -6.14 30.31 9.69
C ASP A 444 -6.47 29.21 10.72
N GLU A 445 -6.44 27.93 10.31
CA GLU A 445 -6.63 26.80 11.24
C GLU A 445 -5.48 26.63 12.26
N ALA A 446 -4.25 27.00 11.87
CA ALA A 446 -3.09 26.90 12.76
C ALA A 446 -3.15 27.94 13.90
N GLN A 447 -3.85 29.06 13.69
CA GLN A 447 -4.03 30.10 14.70
C GLN A 447 -5.22 29.83 15.63
N ASP A 448 -6.32 29.24 15.12
CA ASP A 448 -7.54 28.99 15.91
C ASP A 448 -7.37 27.90 16.99
N THR A 449 -6.36 27.04 16.86
CA THR A 449 -6.02 26.05 17.92
C THR A 449 -5.24 26.62 19.10
N SER A 450 -4.90 27.92 19.09
CA SER A 450 -4.09 28.56 20.13
C SER A 450 -4.86 29.33 21.20
N GLU A 451 -6.19 29.46 21.09
CA GLU A 451 -7.02 30.05 22.15
C GLU A 451 -8.01 29.02 22.73
N PRO A 452 -7.78 28.49 23.95
CA PRO A 452 -8.85 27.87 24.71
C PRO A 452 -9.80 28.97 25.18
N GLY A 453 -10.87 29.20 24.43
CA GLY A 453 -11.97 30.06 24.83
C GLY A 453 -12.63 29.54 26.11
N PHE A 454 -12.21 30.06 27.25
CA PHE A 454 -13.03 30.10 28.45
C PHE A 454 -14.05 31.22 28.27
N HIS A 455 -15.32 30.85 28.03
CA HIS A 455 -16.47 31.68 28.37
C HIS A 455 -17.53 30.84 29.05
#